data_AF-A0A5K1KL15-F1
#
_entry.id   AF-A0A5K1KL15-F1
#
_cell.length_a   1.000
_cell.length_b   1.000
_cell.length_c   1.000
_cell.angle_alpha   90.00
_cell.angle_beta   90.00
_cell.angle_gamma   90.00
#
_symmetry.space_group_name_H-M   'P 1'
#
loop_
_entity.id
_entity.type
_entity.pdbx_description
1 polymer ?
#
loop_
_entity_poly.entity_id
_entity_poly.type
_entity_poly.pdbx_seq_one_letter_code
_entity_poly.pdbx_strand_id
1 'polypeptide(L)'
;MAVMLIFSLHASNLRAADDGMGWYDQDIWKNENRAFLWYPDAKKPKQAGQNRPQNTPVRNELAEFEMLQRNLDESRKIAVMNPTPQNLKRYIELQEVVMNKSAAFADQWQRVIWQNPNLDYSQRGRPNNQLAQQQYDHNRQQQKAGAIRKLAGENGIMFVFKSDCPYCHTMAPILKNFADQYGIKVMPVSLDGGGINHFPRALPNNGIAQRLNITTVPAMYVMDTKTKQFTPIGFGVMAQTTLEDRFLAYSRPVGTLY
;
A
#
# COMPACT_ATOMS: atom_id res chain seq x y z
N MET A 1 -9.28 31.67 -83.41
CA MET A 1 -8.64 30.40 -83.02
C MET A 1 -7.72 30.70 -81.83
N ALA A 2 -7.73 29.84 -80.82
CA ALA A 2 -7.08 29.93 -79.49
C ALA A 2 -7.90 30.58 -78.36
N VAL A 3 -8.49 29.69 -77.56
CA VAL A 3 -9.12 29.89 -76.25
C VAL A 3 -8.01 29.93 -75.19
N MET A 4 -8.07 30.85 -74.23
CA MET A 4 -7.29 30.74 -72.99
C MET A 4 -8.16 31.16 -71.79
N LEU A 5 -8.56 30.16 -71.01
CA LEU A 5 -9.30 30.31 -69.75
C LEU A 5 -8.41 30.96 -68.69
N ILE A 6 -8.91 32.02 -68.05
CA ILE A 6 -8.33 32.58 -66.82
C ILE A 6 -9.28 32.29 -65.67
N PHE A 7 -8.93 31.29 -64.86
CA PHE A 7 -9.53 31.05 -63.54
C PHE A 7 -8.96 32.08 -62.55
N SER A 8 -9.82 32.92 -61.98
CA SER A 8 -9.46 33.79 -60.85
C SER A 8 -10.20 33.32 -59.60
N LEU A 9 -9.42 32.81 -58.64
CA LEU A 9 -9.87 32.33 -57.33
C LEU A 9 -10.63 33.43 -56.55
N HIS A 10 -11.81 33.10 -56.03
CA HIS A 10 -12.38 33.80 -54.89
C HIS A 10 -11.71 33.27 -53.62
N ALA A 11 -10.83 34.08 -53.03
CA ALA A 11 -10.26 33.81 -51.71
C ALA A 11 -11.33 34.06 -50.64
N SER A 12 -11.98 32.98 -50.21
CA SER A 12 -12.81 32.97 -49.01
C SER A 12 -11.91 33.16 -47.79
N ASN A 13 -11.87 34.38 -47.25
CA ASN A 13 -11.25 34.67 -45.96
C ASN A 13 -12.04 33.99 -44.82
N LEU A 14 -11.70 32.73 -44.53
CA LEU A 14 -11.98 32.09 -43.24
C LEU A 14 -10.90 32.56 -42.26
N ARG A 15 -11.14 33.73 -41.65
CA ARG A 15 -10.46 34.11 -40.40
C ARG A 15 -11.26 33.50 -39.25
N ALA A 16 -10.99 32.24 -38.94
CA ALA A 16 -11.20 31.74 -37.58
C ALA A 16 -9.92 32.07 -36.82
N ALA A 17 -10.06 32.97 -35.85
CA ALA A 17 -8.96 33.49 -35.06
C ALA A 17 -8.26 32.37 -34.27
N ASP A 18 -6.94 32.47 -34.37
CA ASP A 18 -5.89 31.86 -33.61
C ASP A 18 -5.99 32.21 -32.12
N ASP A 19 -6.51 31.30 -31.31
CA ASP A 19 -6.18 31.22 -29.88
C ASP A 19 -5.31 29.99 -29.73
N GLY A 20 -3.98 30.18 -29.72
CA GLY A 20 -2.92 29.17 -29.74
C GLY A 20 -2.85 28.18 -28.57
N MET A 21 -3.99 27.74 -28.03
CA MET A 21 -4.10 26.62 -27.10
C MET A 21 -4.40 25.35 -27.90
N GLY A 22 -3.53 24.35 -27.78
CA GLY A 22 -3.68 23.06 -28.44
C GLY A 22 -4.95 22.32 -28.03
N TRP A 23 -5.29 21.27 -28.76
CA TRP A 23 -6.50 20.46 -28.53
C TRP A 23 -6.66 19.97 -27.07
N TYR A 24 -5.55 19.76 -26.36
CA TYR A 24 -5.48 19.32 -24.96
C TYR A 24 -5.56 20.47 -23.94
N ASP A 25 -5.37 21.73 -24.35
CA ASP A 25 -5.16 22.87 -23.46
C ASP A 25 -6.44 23.65 -23.14
N GLN A 26 -7.53 23.40 -23.89
CA GLN A 26 -8.81 24.09 -23.69
C GLN A 26 -9.76 23.27 -22.81
N ASP A 27 -10.56 23.94 -21.95
CA ASP A 27 -11.57 23.35 -21.07
C ASP A 27 -12.70 22.62 -21.84
N ILE A 28 -12.76 21.29 -21.69
CA ILE A 28 -13.71 20.41 -22.38
C ILE A 28 -15.18 20.75 -22.12
N TRP A 29 -15.48 21.38 -20.99
CA TRP A 29 -16.86 21.71 -20.59
C TRP A 29 -17.38 23.02 -21.22
N LYS A 30 -16.50 23.80 -21.86
CA LYS A 30 -16.83 25.10 -22.48
C LYS A 30 -17.05 25.03 -23.99
N ASN A 31 -16.92 23.85 -24.58
CA ASN A 31 -17.08 23.66 -26.01
C ASN A 31 -18.15 22.60 -26.27
N GLU A 32 -19.33 23.02 -26.72
CA GLU A 32 -20.47 22.14 -27.02
C GLU A 32 -20.17 21.13 -28.14
N ASN A 33 -19.20 21.46 -29.02
CA ASN A 33 -18.70 20.53 -30.05
C ASN A 33 -17.68 19.52 -29.49
N ARG A 34 -17.35 19.60 -28.20
CA ARG A 34 -16.56 18.61 -27.44
C ARG A 34 -17.46 17.82 -26.50
N ALA A 35 -18.61 17.39 -26.99
CA ALA A 35 -19.33 16.33 -26.32
C ALA A 35 -18.49 15.05 -26.39
N PHE A 36 -18.30 14.35 -25.27
CA PHE A 36 -18.28 12.88 -25.02
C PHE A 36 -18.27 11.83 -26.18
N LEU A 37 -17.83 12.14 -27.40
CA LEU A 37 -18.12 11.46 -28.65
C LEU A 37 -16.99 10.53 -29.12
N TRP A 38 -16.39 9.74 -28.22
CA TRP A 38 -15.64 8.56 -28.70
C TRP A 38 -16.56 7.52 -29.36
N TYR A 39 -17.87 7.63 -29.12
CA TYR A 39 -18.89 6.81 -29.75
C TYR A 39 -19.81 7.70 -30.60
N PRO A 40 -20.04 7.37 -31.88
CA PRO A 40 -21.01 8.08 -32.69
C PRO A 40 -22.41 7.91 -32.10
N ASP A 41 -23.22 8.97 -32.13
CA ASP A 41 -24.62 8.94 -31.71
C ASP A 41 -25.40 7.90 -32.54
N ALA A 42 -25.67 6.75 -31.92
CA ALA A 42 -26.65 5.82 -32.45
C ALA A 42 -28.02 6.49 -32.33
N LYS A 43 -28.47 7.18 -33.38
CA LYS A 43 -29.81 7.79 -33.50
C LYS A 43 -30.89 6.79 -33.09
N LYS A 44 -31.25 6.79 -31.81
CA LYS A 44 -32.51 6.31 -31.25
C LYS A 44 -32.83 7.19 -30.05
N PRO A 45 -33.99 7.85 -30.02
CA PRO A 45 -34.46 8.43 -28.78
C PRO A 45 -34.74 7.28 -27.82
N LYS A 46 -33.82 7.03 -26.87
CA LYS A 46 -34.19 6.32 -25.66
C LYS A 46 -35.00 7.31 -24.85
N GLN A 47 -36.31 7.07 -24.79
CA GLN A 47 -37.17 7.71 -23.80
C GLN A 47 -36.44 7.62 -22.47
N ALA A 48 -36.02 8.77 -21.94
CA ALA A 48 -35.66 8.87 -20.54
C ALA A 48 -36.91 8.43 -19.79
N GLY A 49 -36.88 7.21 -19.25
CA GLY A 49 -37.81 6.81 -18.23
C GLY A 49 -37.73 7.90 -17.17
N GLN A 50 -38.81 8.66 -17.04
CA GLN A 50 -38.94 9.65 -16.00
C GLN A 50 -38.59 8.95 -14.69
N ASN A 51 -37.44 9.26 -14.10
CA ASN A 51 -37.24 9.07 -12.67
C ASN A 51 -38.17 10.06 -12.00
N ARG A 52 -39.47 9.71 -11.97
CA ARG A 52 -40.37 10.24 -10.96
C ARG A 52 -39.71 9.86 -9.64
N PRO A 53 -39.56 10.79 -8.69
CA PRO A 53 -39.38 10.42 -7.30
C PRO A 53 -40.56 9.49 -7.00
N GLN A 54 -40.31 8.18 -6.95
CA GLN A 54 -41.25 7.29 -6.32
C GLN A 54 -41.24 7.74 -4.88
N ASN A 55 -42.28 8.50 -4.52
CA ASN A 55 -42.68 8.66 -3.14
C ASN A 55 -43.16 7.28 -2.72
N THR A 56 -42.20 6.38 -2.51
CA THR A 56 -42.45 5.06 -1.98
C THR A 56 -43.03 5.33 -0.60
N PRO A 57 -44.24 4.84 -0.27
CA PRO A 57 -44.68 4.89 1.11
C PRO A 57 -43.55 4.33 1.96
N VAL A 58 -43.28 4.94 3.12
CA VAL A 58 -42.28 4.44 4.09
C VAL A 58 -42.73 3.04 4.49
N ARG A 59 -42.32 2.05 3.71
CA ARG A 59 -42.56 0.65 3.93
C ARG A 59 -41.67 0.34 5.11
N ASN A 60 -42.20 -0.10 6.23
CA ASN A 60 -41.39 -0.30 7.42
C ASN A 60 -40.37 -1.43 7.16
N GLU A 61 -39.18 -1.09 6.63
CA GLU A 61 -38.17 -2.07 6.19
C GLU A 61 -37.67 -2.90 7.37
N LEU A 62 -37.70 -2.32 8.57
CA LEU A 62 -37.39 -3.01 9.82
C LEU A 62 -38.42 -4.10 10.12
N ALA A 63 -39.72 -3.80 10.00
CA ALA A 63 -40.77 -4.80 10.20
C ALA A 63 -40.68 -5.94 9.17
N GLU A 64 -40.36 -5.64 7.91
CA GLU A 64 -40.15 -6.66 6.88
C GLU A 64 -38.95 -7.55 7.18
N PHE A 65 -37.85 -6.95 7.63
CA PHE A 65 -36.66 -7.68 8.05
C PHE A 65 -36.96 -8.60 9.24
N GLU A 66 -37.63 -8.10 10.28
CA GLU A 66 -38.01 -8.87 11.46
C GLU A 66 -38.96 -10.04 11.12
N MET A 67 -39.89 -9.83 10.20
CA MET A 67 -40.79 -10.90 9.72
C MET A 67 -40.01 -11.98 8.96
N LEU A 68 -39.11 -11.58 8.06
CA LEU A 68 -38.28 -12.52 7.31
C LEU A 68 -37.36 -13.33 8.26
N GLN A 69 -36.75 -12.66 9.24
CA GLN A 69 -35.90 -13.30 10.24
C GLN A 69 -36.68 -14.34 11.06
N ARG A 70 -37.87 -13.97 11.56
CA ARG A 70 -38.75 -14.89 12.31
C ARG A 70 -39.14 -16.09 11.47
N ASN A 71 -39.63 -15.86 10.24
CA ASN A 71 -40.06 -16.94 9.35
C ASN A 71 -38.92 -17.92 9.02
N LEU A 72 -37.71 -17.42 8.77
CA LEU A 72 -36.55 -18.26 8.50
C LEU A 72 -36.19 -19.09 9.72
N ASP A 73 -36.15 -18.48 10.91
CA ASP A 73 -35.81 -19.16 12.17
C ASP A 73 -36.84 -20.24 12.53
N GLU A 74 -38.13 -19.93 12.43
CA GLU A 74 -39.21 -20.90 12.62
C GLU A 74 -39.12 -22.07 11.63
N SER A 75 -38.96 -21.77 10.34
CA SER A 75 -38.80 -22.79 9.30
C SER A 75 -37.58 -23.68 9.55
N ARG A 76 -36.47 -23.10 10.02
CA ARG A 76 -35.26 -23.85 10.37
C ARG A 76 -35.52 -24.77 11.56
N LYS A 77 -36.13 -24.26 12.64
CA LYS A 77 -36.46 -25.05 13.84
C LYS A 77 -37.35 -26.24 13.50
N ILE A 78 -38.39 -26.02 12.70
CA ILE A 78 -39.31 -27.09 12.26
C ILE A 78 -38.55 -28.13 11.40
N ALA A 79 -37.74 -27.69 10.44
CA ALA A 79 -36.99 -28.60 9.56
C ALA A 79 -35.94 -29.43 10.33
N VAL A 80 -35.32 -28.87 11.38
CA VAL A 80 -34.37 -29.60 12.26
C VAL A 80 -35.09 -30.66 13.09
N MET A 81 -36.23 -30.32 13.68
CA MET A 81 -36.98 -31.25 14.55
C MET A 81 -37.73 -32.32 13.75
N ASN A 82 -38.19 -32.00 12.53
CA ASN A 82 -38.93 -32.91 11.66
C ASN A 82 -38.50 -32.75 10.19
N PRO A 83 -37.46 -33.49 9.75
CA PRO A 83 -36.82 -33.30 8.44
C PRO A 83 -37.60 -33.95 7.29
N THR A 84 -38.82 -33.48 7.01
CA THR A 84 -39.60 -33.89 5.83
C THR A 84 -39.17 -33.12 4.57
N PRO A 85 -39.36 -33.67 3.36
CA PRO A 85 -39.05 -32.95 2.11
C PRO A 85 -39.74 -31.58 2.02
N GLN A 86 -40.97 -31.46 2.51
CA GLN A 86 -41.74 -30.21 2.52
C GLN A 86 -41.14 -29.17 3.48
N ASN A 87 -40.75 -29.57 4.68
CA ASN A 87 -40.16 -28.68 5.68
C ASN A 87 -38.78 -28.18 5.22
N LEU A 88 -37.97 -29.07 4.64
CA LEU A 88 -36.68 -28.69 4.06
C LEU A 88 -36.86 -27.75 2.87
N LYS A 89 -37.80 -28.04 1.96
CA LYS A 89 -38.09 -27.15 0.82
C LYS A 89 -38.46 -25.74 1.28
N ARG A 90 -39.36 -25.62 2.27
CA ARG A 90 -39.77 -24.32 2.82
C ARG A 90 -38.58 -23.53 3.38
N TYR A 91 -37.70 -24.20 4.12
CA TYR A 91 -36.49 -23.57 4.65
C TYR A 91 -35.54 -23.12 3.54
N ILE A 92 -35.30 -23.97 2.54
CA ILE A 92 -34.42 -23.65 1.40
C ILE A 92 -34.93 -22.42 0.63
N GLU A 93 -36.23 -22.34 0.35
CA GLU A 93 -36.83 -21.19 -0.34
C GLU A 93 -36.65 -19.88 0.46
N LEU A 94 -36.84 -19.92 1.78
CA LEU A 94 -36.62 -18.75 2.64
C LEU A 94 -35.14 -18.38 2.74
N GLN A 95 -34.26 -19.37 2.82
CA GLN A 95 -32.81 -19.17 2.81
C GLN A 95 -32.37 -18.51 1.50
N GLU A 96 -32.89 -18.94 0.36
CA GLU A 96 -32.59 -18.35 -0.95
C GLU A 96 -32.97 -16.87 -1.00
N VAL A 97 -34.15 -16.48 -0.47
CA VAL A 97 -34.56 -15.08 -0.39
C VAL A 97 -33.57 -14.24 0.42
N VAL A 98 -33.09 -14.75 1.56
CA VAL A 98 -32.07 -14.07 2.38
C VAL A 98 -30.75 -13.95 1.62
N MET A 99 -30.29 -15.03 1.00
CA MET A 99 -29.05 -15.03 0.21
C MET A 99 -29.10 -14.02 -0.94
N ASN A 100 -30.22 -13.94 -1.66
CA ASN A 100 -30.41 -12.97 -2.74
C ASN A 100 -30.39 -11.52 -2.25
N LYS A 101 -31.02 -11.23 -1.09
CA LYS A 101 -30.96 -9.90 -0.46
C LYS A 101 -29.54 -9.54 -0.01
N SER A 102 -28.82 -10.49 0.58
CA SER A 102 -27.41 -10.30 0.96
C SER A 102 -26.51 -10.05 -0.26
N ALA A 103 -26.74 -10.76 -1.37
CA ALA A 103 -25.99 -10.55 -2.61
C ALA A 103 -26.23 -9.14 -3.18
N ALA A 104 -27.49 -8.68 -3.22
CA ALA A 104 -27.83 -7.32 -3.65
C ALA A 104 -27.20 -6.25 -2.74
N PHE A 105 -27.21 -6.46 -1.43
CA PHE A 105 -26.55 -5.57 -0.48
C PHE A 105 -25.03 -5.49 -0.72
N ALA A 106 -24.36 -6.63 -0.95
CA ALA A 106 -22.93 -6.68 -1.22
C ALA A 106 -22.56 -5.96 -2.53
N ASP A 107 -23.35 -6.15 -3.60
CA ASP A 107 -23.15 -5.43 -4.88
C ASP A 107 -23.31 -3.92 -4.68
N GLN A 108 -24.37 -3.49 -4.00
CA GLN A 108 -24.60 -2.06 -3.74
C GLN A 108 -23.51 -1.46 -2.85
N TRP A 109 -23.09 -2.17 -1.79
CA TRP A 109 -21.99 -1.78 -0.90
C TRP A 109 -20.72 -1.52 -1.71
N GLN A 110 -20.36 -2.44 -2.59
CA GLN A 110 -19.17 -2.32 -3.42
C GLN A 110 -19.25 -1.11 -4.36
N ARG A 111 -20.41 -0.86 -4.99
CA ARG A 111 -20.64 0.32 -5.84
C ARG A 111 -20.54 1.63 -5.06
N VAL A 112 -21.06 1.66 -3.83
CA VAL A 112 -20.94 2.83 -2.95
C VAL A 112 -19.47 3.10 -2.63
N ILE A 113 -18.67 2.08 -2.31
CA ILE A 113 -17.22 2.26 -2.11
C ILE A 113 -16.55 2.80 -3.36
N TRP A 114 -16.86 2.28 -4.56
CA TRP A 114 -16.26 2.75 -5.81
C TRP A 114 -16.55 4.21 -6.12
N GLN A 115 -17.75 4.68 -5.77
CA GLN A 115 -18.16 6.07 -5.99
C GLN A 115 -17.65 7.03 -4.90
N ASN A 116 -17.19 6.50 -3.77
CA ASN A 116 -16.79 7.28 -2.61
C ASN A 116 -15.37 6.86 -2.16
N PRO A 117 -14.30 7.39 -2.79
CA PRO A 117 -12.92 6.99 -2.51
C PRO A 117 -12.51 7.14 -1.03
N ASN A 118 -13.15 8.06 -0.30
CA ASN A 118 -12.93 8.26 1.13
C ASN A 118 -13.40 7.08 2.00
N LEU A 119 -14.32 6.25 1.50
CA LEU A 119 -14.79 5.03 2.18
C LEU A 119 -13.94 3.80 1.86
N ASP A 120 -13.09 3.87 0.83
CA ASP A 120 -12.19 2.80 0.46
C ASP A 120 -10.96 2.76 1.39
N TYR A 121 -11.00 1.86 2.37
CA TYR A 121 -9.89 1.64 3.30
C TYR A 121 -8.59 1.23 2.60
N SER A 122 -8.66 0.63 1.40
CA SER A 122 -7.45 0.24 0.65
C SER A 122 -6.63 1.45 0.18
N GLN A 123 -7.23 2.64 0.17
CA GLN A 123 -6.54 3.90 -0.16
C GLN A 123 -5.77 4.51 1.02
N ARG A 124 -5.99 4.04 2.26
CA ARG A 124 -5.38 4.64 3.47
C ARG A 124 -4.11 3.94 3.96
N GLY A 125 -3.66 2.88 3.28
CA GLY A 125 -2.53 2.07 3.70
C GLY A 125 -1.94 1.26 2.55
N ARG A 126 -1.52 0.02 2.84
CA ARG A 126 -1.05 -0.89 1.80
C ARG A 126 -2.20 -1.23 0.83
N PRO A 127 -2.06 -0.97 -0.48
CA PRO A 127 -3.12 -1.22 -1.46
C PRO A 127 -3.57 -2.69 -1.48
N ASN A 128 -4.79 -2.99 -1.92
CA ASN A 128 -5.29 -4.36 -2.09
C ASN A 128 -5.01 -4.94 -3.50
N ASN A 129 -4.74 -4.10 -4.49
CA ASN A 129 -4.39 -4.50 -5.85
C ASN A 129 -2.92 -4.93 -5.93
N GLN A 130 -2.63 -6.08 -6.53
CA GLN A 130 -1.29 -6.66 -6.58
C GLN A 130 -0.24 -5.76 -7.25
N LEU A 131 -0.56 -5.09 -8.36
CA LEU A 131 0.37 -4.18 -9.03
C LEU A 131 0.64 -2.94 -8.16
N ALA A 132 -0.43 -2.40 -7.55
CA ALA A 132 -0.30 -1.28 -6.63
C ALA A 132 0.51 -1.67 -5.38
N GLN A 133 0.38 -2.91 -4.90
CA GLN A 133 1.19 -3.44 -3.80
C GLN A 133 2.66 -3.52 -4.16
N GLN A 134 3.00 -4.01 -5.36
CA GLN A 134 4.39 -4.07 -5.81
C GLN A 134 5.02 -2.67 -5.86
N GLN A 135 4.31 -1.69 -6.41
CA GLN A 135 4.79 -0.30 -6.43
C GLN A 135 4.89 0.29 -5.02
N TYR A 136 3.91 0.02 -4.15
CA TYR A 136 3.93 0.45 -2.76
C TYR A 136 5.16 -0.11 -2.03
N ASP A 137 5.36 -1.43 -2.09
CA ASP A 137 6.47 -2.12 -1.43
C ASP A 137 7.82 -1.63 -1.98
N HIS A 138 7.92 -1.38 -3.29
CA HIS A 138 9.11 -0.78 -3.91
C HIS A 138 9.39 0.63 -3.39
N ASN A 139 8.37 1.50 -3.36
CA ASN A 139 8.49 2.86 -2.82
C ASN A 139 8.89 2.83 -1.34
N ARG A 140 8.30 1.92 -0.55
CA ARG A 140 8.64 1.70 0.86
C ARG A 140 10.09 1.29 1.03
N GLN A 141 10.60 0.38 0.19
CA GLN A 141 11.99 -0.05 0.24
C GLN A 141 12.95 1.09 -0.11
N GLN A 142 12.63 1.91 -1.11
CA GLN A 142 13.42 3.09 -1.46
C GLN A 142 13.43 4.14 -0.34
N GLN A 143 12.27 4.42 0.26
CA GLN A 143 12.14 5.33 1.40
C GLN A 143 12.95 4.84 2.60
N LYS A 144 12.85 3.54 2.91
CA LYS A 144 13.63 2.88 3.96
C LYS A 144 15.13 3.05 3.70
N ALA A 145 15.58 2.73 2.48
CA ALA A 145 16.99 2.87 2.10
C ALA A 145 17.49 4.32 2.21
N GLY A 146 16.69 5.30 1.77
CA GLY A 146 17.01 6.73 1.89
C GLY A 146 17.13 7.17 3.36
N ALA A 147 16.22 6.72 4.22
CA ALA A 147 16.26 7.02 5.65
C ALA A 147 17.50 6.41 6.34
N ILE A 148 17.88 5.17 5.99
CA ILE A 148 19.08 4.53 6.54
C ILE A 148 20.33 5.29 6.11
N ARG A 149 20.46 5.66 4.83
CA ARG A 149 21.61 6.44 4.35
C ARG A 149 21.72 7.81 5.03
N LYS A 150 20.58 8.46 5.31
CA LYS A 150 20.57 9.72 6.05
C LYS A 150 21.13 9.54 7.47
N LEU A 151 20.70 8.48 8.17
CA LEU A 151 21.21 8.15 9.50
C LEU A 151 22.69 7.75 9.47
N ALA A 152 23.14 7.05 8.43
CA ALA A 152 24.53 6.63 8.26
C ALA A 152 25.54 7.80 8.28
N GLY A 153 25.10 9.01 7.92
CA GLY A 153 25.93 10.21 7.98
C GLY A 153 26.26 10.67 9.41
N GLU A 154 25.42 10.33 10.38
CA GLU A 154 25.53 10.80 11.78
C GLU A 154 25.73 9.63 12.77
N ASN A 155 25.51 8.40 12.33
CA ASN A 155 25.53 7.20 13.16
C ASN A 155 26.44 6.12 12.57
N GLY A 156 27.22 5.48 13.43
CA GLY A 156 27.98 4.28 13.11
C GLY A 156 27.44 3.06 13.84
N ILE A 157 27.96 1.88 13.51
CA ILE A 157 27.70 0.65 14.27
C ILE A 157 28.98 0.20 14.96
N MET A 158 28.91 -0.02 16.26
CA MET A 158 29.94 -0.77 16.99
C MET A 158 29.58 -2.25 16.97
N PHE A 159 30.51 -3.07 16.51
CA PHE A 159 30.37 -4.52 16.39
C PHE A 159 31.34 -5.21 17.33
N VAL A 160 30.82 -5.80 18.39
CA VAL A 160 31.62 -6.45 19.44
C VAL A 160 31.58 -7.96 19.24
N PHE A 161 32.75 -8.58 19.18
CA PHE A 161 32.88 -10.01 18.85
C PHE A 161 34.08 -10.66 19.56
N LYS A 162 34.19 -11.98 19.37
CA LYS A 162 35.39 -12.78 19.66
C LYS A 162 35.84 -13.53 18.41
N SER A 163 37.14 -13.72 18.25
CA SER A 163 37.70 -14.41 17.09
C SER A 163 37.38 -15.91 17.03
N ASP A 164 37.17 -16.55 18.19
CA ASP A 164 36.79 -17.95 18.35
C ASP A 164 35.26 -18.21 18.25
N CYS A 165 34.45 -17.18 18.05
CA CYS A 165 32.98 -17.23 18.12
C CYS A 165 32.36 -17.54 16.73
N PRO A 166 31.76 -18.72 16.50
CA PRO A 166 31.21 -19.09 15.19
C PRO A 166 30.08 -18.16 14.72
N TYR A 167 29.20 -17.76 15.63
CA TYR A 167 28.13 -16.81 15.33
C TYR A 167 28.64 -15.43 14.93
N CYS A 168 29.81 -15.03 15.44
CA CYS A 168 30.45 -13.77 15.08
C CYS A 168 30.97 -13.81 13.64
N HIS A 169 31.53 -14.95 13.21
CA HIS A 169 31.91 -15.19 11.82
C HIS A 169 30.71 -15.20 10.87
N THR A 170 29.57 -15.75 11.31
CA THR A 170 28.31 -15.71 10.52
C THR A 170 27.76 -14.30 10.40
N MET A 171 27.81 -13.50 11.46
CA MET A 171 27.26 -12.14 11.47
C MET A 171 28.12 -11.15 10.68
N ALA A 172 29.44 -11.32 10.67
CA ALA A 172 30.39 -10.41 10.04
C ALA A 172 30.08 -10.07 8.57
N PRO A 173 29.87 -11.03 7.64
CA PRO A 173 29.55 -10.71 6.24
C PRO A 173 28.21 -9.98 6.11
N ILE A 174 27.21 -10.34 6.92
CA ILE A 174 25.89 -9.69 6.90
C ILE A 174 26.02 -8.23 7.31
N LEU A 175 26.74 -7.96 8.40
CA LEU A 175 26.95 -6.59 8.87
C LEU A 175 27.81 -5.79 7.88
N LYS A 176 28.81 -6.41 7.25
CA LYS A 176 29.64 -5.76 6.24
C LYS A 176 28.80 -5.36 5.01
N ASN A 177 27.96 -6.25 4.51
CA ASN A 177 27.07 -5.96 3.38
C ASN A 177 26.09 -4.84 3.71
N PHE A 178 25.48 -4.88 4.89
CA PHE A 178 24.62 -3.81 5.38
C PHE A 178 25.35 -2.46 5.43
N ALA A 179 26.56 -2.45 5.99
CA ALA A 179 27.37 -1.26 6.10
C ALA A 179 27.74 -0.68 4.73
N ASP A 180 28.17 -1.52 3.79
CA ASP A 180 28.56 -1.10 2.44
C ASP A 180 27.36 -0.58 1.64
N GLN A 181 26.20 -1.26 1.72
CA GLN A 181 25.00 -0.89 0.99
C GLN A 181 24.47 0.50 1.36
N TYR A 182 24.64 0.90 2.62
CA TYR A 182 24.08 2.14 3.15
C TYR A 182 25.13 3.20 3.53
N GLY A 183 26.43 2.90 3.39
CA GLY A 183 27.52 3.81 3.74
C GLY A 183 27.72 3.98 5.24
N ILE A 184 27.36 2.99 6.05
CA ILE A 184 27.48 3.04 7.51
C ILE A 184 28.90 2.67 7.92
N LYS A 185 29.50 3.45 8.81
CA LYS A 185 30.81 3.12 9.39
C LYS A 185 30.66 2.07 10.48
N VAL A 186 31.46 1.02 10.41
CA VAL A 186 31.50 -0.02 11.45
C VAL A 186 32.79 0.10 12.25
N MET A 187 32.66 0.12 13.58
CA MET A 187 33.75 0.03 14.55
C MET A 187 33.81 -1.39 15.10
N PRO A 188 34.68 -2.26 14.56
CA PRO A 188 34.88 -3.61 15.08
C PRO A 188 35.67 -3.57 16.39
N VAL A 189 35.16 -4.25 17.42
CA VAL A 189 35.80 -4.41 18.74
C VAL A 189 35.93 -5.89 19.04
N SER A 190 37.16 -6.33 19.27
CA SER A 190 37.47 -7.71 19.63
C SER A 190 37.68 -7.84 21.14
N LEU A 191 36.95 -8.76 21.78
CA LEU A 191 37.10 -9.05 23.21
C LEU A 191 38.34 -9.90 23.53
N ASP A 192 38.84 -10.67 22.56
CA ASP A 192 40.00 -11.55 22.68
C ASP A 192 41.22 -11.04 21.89
N GLY A 193 41.11 -9.87 21.26
CA GLY A 193 42.19 -9.22 20.49
C GLY A 193 42.38 -9.78 19.07
N GLY A 194 41.74 -10.90 18.73
CA GLY A 194 41.80 -11.49 17.39
C GLY A 194 40.85 -10.78 16.40
N GLY A 195 41.23 -10.73 15.12
CA GLY A 195 40.35 -10.30 14.04
C GLY A 195 39.46 -11.43 13.51
N ILE A 196 38.44 -11.07 12.72
CA ILE A 196 37.62 -12.04 11.96
C ILE A 196 37.53 -11.63 10.50
N ASN A 197 37.08 -12.54 9.63
CA ASN A 197 36.86 -12.21 8.22
C ASN A 197 35.91 -11.01 8.09
N HIS A 198 36.13 -10.16 7.08
CA HIS A 198 35.51 -8.84 6.88
C HIS A 198 35.90 -7.75 7.90
N PHE A 199 36.41 -8.10 9.08
CA PHE A 199 36.89 -7.16 10.10
C PHE A 199 38.26 -7.58 10.68
N PRO A 200 39.33 -7.65 9.86
CA PRO A 200 40.64 -8.15 10.31
C PRO A 200 41.39 -7.17 11.24
N ARG A 201 41.06 -5.88 11.19
CA ARG A 201 41.67 -4.82 12.00
C ARG A 201 40.68 -4.33 13.06
N ALA A 202 40.43 -5.17 14.05
CA ALA A 202 39.55 -4.82 15.17
C ALA A 202 40.28 -4.04 16.25
N LEU A 203 39.58 -3.14 16.90
CA LEU A 203 40.06 -2.46 18.09
C LEU A 203 40.05 -3.44 19.27
N PRO A 204 41.06 -3.40 20.17
CA PRO A 204 41.03 -4.21 21.37
C PRO A 204 39.94 -3.73 22.33
N ASN A 205 39.41 -4.64 23.15
CA ASN A 205 38.55 -4.25 24.26
C ASN A 205 39.34 -3.45 25.30
N ASN A 206 39.16 -2.13 25.27
CA ASN A 206 39.82 -1.16 26.16
C ASN A 206 38.96 -0.77 27.37
N GLY A 207 38.01 -1.62 27.78
CA GLY A 207 37.06 -1.34 28.86
C GLY A 207 35.63 -1.05 28.38
N ILE A 208 35.42 -0.93 27.06
CA ILE A 208 34.10 -0.64 26.49
C ILE A 208 33.08 -1.74 26.77
N ALA A 209 33.52 -3.01 26.79
CA ALA A 209 32.64 -4.14 27.09
C ALA A 209 32.08 -4.06 28.51
N GLN A 210 32.91 -3.70 29.49
CA GLN A 210 32.50 -3.53 30.88
C GLN A 210 31.58 -2.32 31.04
N ARG A 211 31.91 -1.19 30.40
CA ARG A 211 31.09 0.04 30.45
C ARG A 211 29.68 -0.17 29.92
N LEU A 212 29.53 -0.98 28.87
CA LEU A 212 28.24 -1.27 28.24
C LEU A 212 27.62 -2.59 28.73
N ASN A 213 28.21 -3.22 29.75
CA ASN A 213 27.77 -4.50 30.32
C ASN A 213 27.52 -5.59 29.24
N ILE A 214 28.48 -5.73 28.32
CA ILE A 214 28.38 -6.67 27.19
C ILE A 214 28.70 -8.08 27.69
N THR A 215 27.66 -8.90 27.83
CA THR A 215 27.79 -10.31 28.27
C THR A 215 27.67 -11.31 27.12
N THR A 216 27.17 -10.88 25.95
CA THR A 216 26.84 -11.75 24.82
C THR A 216 27.46 -11.20 23.53
N VAL A 217 28.05 -12.07 22.71
CA VAL A 217 28.58 -11.74 21.37
C VAL A 217 28.00 -12.68 20.31
N PRO A 218 27.84 -12.24 19.04
CA PRO A 218 28.09 -10.88 18.54
C PRO A 218 27.11 -9.85 19.12
N ALA A 219 27.58 -8.65 19.44
CA ALA A 219 26.75 -7.54 19.88
C ALA A 219 26.89 -6.35 18.94
N MET A 220 25.77 -5.69 18.65
CA MET A 220 25.70 -4.54 17.75
C MET A 220 25.05 -3.37 18.45
N TYR A 221 25.75 -2.26 18.47
CA TYR A 221 25.29 -1.00 19.03
C TYR A 221 25.32 0.08 17.96
N VAL A 222 24.29 0.91 17.91
CA VAL A 222 24.38 2.18 17.19
C VAL A 222 25.14 3.18 18.05
N MET A 223 26.14 3.80 17.44
CA MET A 223 26.91 4.88 18.02
C MET A 223 26.47 6.19 17.35
N ASP A 224 25.90 7.09 18.13
CA ASP A 224 25.59 8.44 17.70
C ASP A 224 26.83 9.33 17.83
N THR A 225 27.26 9.92 16.73
CA THR A 225 28.48 10.74 16.70
C THR A 225 28.34 12.09 17.39
N LYS A 226 27.11 12.62 17.51
CA LYS A 226 26.81 13.90 18.17
C LYS A 226 26.69 13.71 19.68
N THR A 227 25.87 12.75 20.10
CA THR A 227 25.59 12.52 21.53
C THR A 227 26.62 11.61 22.19
N LYS A 228 27.43 10.89 21.39
CA LYS A 228 28.40 9.88 21.84
C LYS A 228 27.74 8.73 22.63
N GLN A 229 26.44 8.53 22.42
CA GLN A 229 25.68 7.47 23.05
C GLN A 229 25.80 6.18 22.26
N PHE A 230 25.78 5.07 22.98
CA PHE A 230 25.76 3.71 22.41
C PHE A 230 24.44 3.07 22.78
N THR A 231 23.67 2.65 21.77
CA THR A 231 22.36 2.04 21.99
C THR A 231 22.32 0.66 21.35
N PRO A 232 21.96 -0.39 22.11
CA PRO A 232 21.93 -1.74 21.57
C PRO A 232 20.86 -1.85 20.49
N ILE A 233 21.25 -2.36 19.33
CA ILE A 233 20.31 -2.73 18.25
C ILE A 233 20.23 -4.25 18.07
N GLY A 234 21.12 -5.03 18.66
CA GLY A 234 20.90 -6.46 18.74
C GLY A 234 22.09 -7.29 19.17
N PHE A 235 21.78 -8.54 19.46
CA PHE A 235 22.71 -9.56 19.92
C PHE A 235 22.46 -10.83 19.10
N GLY A 236 23.52 -11.56 18.78
CA GLY A 236 23.45 -12.77 17.95
C GLY A 236 23.36 -12.47 16.46
N VAL A 237 23.20 -13.54 15.68
CA VAL A 237 23.04 -13.47 14.23
C VAL A 237 21.65 -12.99 13.88
N MET A 238 21.54 -12.06 12.93
CA MET A 238 20.25 -11.64 12.38
C MET A 238 20.38 -11.32 10.89
N ALA A 239 19.24 -11.39 10.19
CA ALA A 239 19.17 -10.99 8.80
C ALA A 239 19.44 -9.49 8.64
N GLN A 240 19.94 -9.10 7.47
CA GLN A 240 20.14 -7.70 7.13
C GLN A 240 18.85 -6.87 7.23
N THR A 241 17.70 -7.42 6.84
CA THR A 241 16.40 -6.74 6.96
C THR A 241 16.06 -6.38 8.40
N THR A 242 16.43 -7.25 9.36
CA THR A 242 16.28 -6.97 10.79
C THR A 242 17.23 -5.87 11.25
N LEU A 243 18.47 -5.83 10.75
CA LEU A 243 19.38 -4.71 11.03
C LEU A 243 18.82 -3.39 10.52
N GLU A 244 18.30 -3.37 9.30
CA GLU A 244 17.68 -2.19 8.71
C GLU A 244 16.52 -1.67 9.57
N ASP A 245 15.63 -2.56 10.01
CA ASP A 245 14.47 -2.19 10.83
C ASP A 245 14.90 -1.62 12.18
N ARG A 246 15.86 -2.27 12.86
CA ARG A 246 16.33 -1.85 14.18
C ARG A 246 17.19 -0.59 14.15
N PHE A 247 18.00 -0.42 13.10
CA PHE A 247 18.79 0.79 12.89
C PHE A 247 17.89 2.01 12.68
N LEU A 248 16.79 1.86 11.93
CA LEU A 248 15.82 2.94 11.78
C LEU A 248 15.01 3.18 13.06
N ALA A 249 14.58 2.12 13.74
CA ALA A 249 13.80 2.21 14.98
C ALA A 249 14.56 2.96 16.08
N TYR A 250 15.89 2.83 16.16
CA TYR A 250 16.72 3.56 17.11
C TYR A 250 16.50 5.08 17.07
N SER A 251 16.33 5.64 15.88
CA SER A 251 16.21 7.08 15.67
C SER A 251 14.79 7.63 15.86
N ARG A 252 13.80 6.77 16.15
CA ARG A 252 12.38 7.12 16.07
C ARG A 252 11.65 6.85 17.38
N PRO A 253 10.63 7.65 17.72
CA PRO A 253 9.75 7.34 18.84
C PRO A 253 8.91 6.09 18.56
N VAL A 254 8.57 5.39 19.65
CA VAL A 254 7.68 4.22 19.63
C VAL A 254 6.35 4.59 18.97
N GLY A 255 5.86 3.74 18.05
CA GLY A 255 4.59 3.94 17.33
C GLY A 255 4.70 4.58 15.95
N THR A 256 5.91 4.93 15.48
CA THR A 256 6.11 5.44 14.12
C THR A 256 5.99 4.30 13.09
N LEU A 257 4.94 4.30 12.26
CA LEU A 257 4.75 3.30 11.20
C LEU A 257 5.65 3.54 9.98
N TYR A 258 5.95 2.43 9.29
CA TYR A 258 6.59 2.42 7.98
C TYR A 258 5.52 2.43 6.89
#